data_AF-A0A9P7JAU0-F1
#
_entry.id   AF-A0A9P7JAU0-F1
#
_cell.length_a   1.000
_cell.length_b   1.000
_cell.length_c   1.000
_cell.angle_alpha   90.00
_cell.angle_beta   90.00
_cell.angle_gamma   90.00
#
_symmetry.space_group_name_H-M   'P 1'
#
loop_
_entity.id
_entity.type
_entity.pdbx_description
1 polymer ?
#
loop_
_entity_poly.entity_id
_entity_poly.type
_entity_poly.pdbx_seq_one_letter_code
_entity_poly.pdbx_strand_id
1 'polypeptide(L)'
;MPTPMQLESLTVSDGVSYYYFDSGDIPGNTYTTLVFVPGMGFNGGVFRKLFPLAAAHPSSDADLAGLVSRTVEGQEGFLRSQAVDIATFLVMFAREQHIPPAEGTSGGIALLGWSLGSLHTHAVMAHLDALPYNVLSDLEKYLHTVVCHDVTGIFIGIPKPPSFGIEYWTEPDVEKRFKLFYEWVAGHFPHKNVTSGSIDDLEFYQSSEKPHSMHELTPGEFAELTSAKTFGASDTLLVTIQQDVLKAMTRRAIFDTAWRRSPSPTTCQIHVWWNESWCYSLGVT
;
A
#
# COMPACT_ATOMS: atom_id res chain seq x y z
N MET A 1 -12.96 0.25 30.11
CA MET A 1 -12.22 -0.63 29.20
C MET A 1 -12.34 -0.03 27.81
N PRO A 2 -11.28 0.01 26.98
CA PRO A 2 -11.42 0.42 25.59
C PRO A 2 -12.42 -0.50 24.89
N THR A 3 -13.31 0.06 24.07
CA THR A 3 -14.21 -0.73 23.23
C THR A 3 -13.37 -1.54 22.24
N PRO A 4 -13.60 -2.84 22.07
CA PRO A 4 -12.87 -3.61 21.07
C PRO A 4 -13.18 -3.06 19.67
N MET A 5 -12.14 -2.76 18.89
CA MET A 5 -12.31 -2.27 17.52
C MET A 5 -13.07 -3.30 16.68
N GLN A 6 -14.07 -2.82 15.94
CA GLN A 6 -14.89 -3.63 15.07
C GLN A 6 -14.46 -3.43 13.62
N LEU A 7 -14.61 -4.48 12.83
CA LEU A 7 -14.46 -4.36 11.38
C LEU A 7 -15.65 -3.55 10.86
N GLU A 8 -15.36 -2.45 10.20
CA GLU A 8 -16.34 -1.60 9.54
C GLU A 8 -16.23 -1.76 8.03
N SER A 9 -17.27 -1.28 7.32
CA SER A 9 -17.27 -1.29 5.86
C SER A 9 -17.91 -0.03 5.31
N LEU A 10 -17.34 0.50 4.23
CA LEU A 10 -17.88 1.63 3.50
C LEU A 10 -18.01 1.26 2.02
N THR A 11 -19.21 1.45 1.46
CA THR A 11 -19.52 1.17 0.06
C THR A 11 -19.27 2.43 -0.77
N VAL A 12 -18.33 2.37 -1.71
CA VAL A 12 -17.93 3.53 -2.53
C VAL A 12 -18.64 3.58 -3.89
N SER A 13 -19.12 2.43 -4.37
CA SER A 13 -19.91 2.31 -5.60
C SER A 13 -20.69 1.00 -5.60
N ASP A 14 -21.54 0.81 -6.61
CA ASP A 14 -22.31 -0.42 -6.79
C ASP A 14 -21.37 -1.65 -6.83
N GLY A 15 -21.48 -2.52 -5.84
CA GLY A 15 -20.69 -3.74 -5.74
C GLY A 15 -19.27 -3.57 -5.19
N VAL A 16 -18.85 -2.36 -4.78
CA VAL A 16 -17.50 -2.12 -4.23
C VAL A 16 -17.59 -1.58 -2.81
N SER A 17 -17.10 -2.39 -1.86
CA SER A 17 -16.98 -2.02 -0.45
C SER A 17 -15.55 -2.22 0.05
N TYR A 18 -15.07 -1.25 0.83
CA TYR A 18 -13.82 -1.36 1.58
C TYR A 18 -14.13 -1.74 3.02
N TYR A 19 -13.35 -2.68 3.53
CA TYR A 19 -13.39 -3.08 4.94
C TYR A 19 -12.18 -2.47 5.66
N TYR A 20 -12.40 -1.90 6.84
CA TYR A 20 -11.37 -1.19 7.57
C TYR A 20 -11.54 -1.34 9.09
N PHE A 21 -10.46 -1.02 9.80
CA PHE A 21 -10.47 -0.82 11.25
C PHE A 21 -10.24 0.66 11.52
N ASP A 22 -11.05 1.23 12.40
CA ASP A 22 -10.87 2.60 12.88
C ASP A 22 -10.55 2.58 14.39
N SER A 23 -9.52 3.33 14.78
CA SER A 23 -9.18 3.54 16.18
C SER A 23 -10.10 4.53 16.89
N GLY A 24 -10.93 5.24 16.12
CA GLY A 24 -11.80 6.30 16.59
C GLY A 24 -11.11 7.66 16.66
N ASP A 25 -11.86 8.66 17.11
CA ASP A 25 -11.41 10.04 17.25
C ASP A 25 -10.46 10.25 18.44
N ILE A 26 -9.69 11.33 18.39
CA ILE A 26 -8.87 11.78 19.53
C ILE A 26 -9.53 13.03 20.13
N PRO A 27 -10.22 12.92 21.29
CA PRO A 27 -10.96 14.03 21.85
C PRO A 27 -10.09 15.26 22.16
N GLY A 28 -10.60 16.44 21.81
CA GLY A 28 -10.06 17.73 22.24
C GLY A 28 -8.87 18.28 21.45
N ASN A 29 -8.44 17.64 20.36
CA ASN A 29 -7.36 18.12 19.50
C ASN A 29 -7.71 17.97 18.01
N THR A 30 -7.21 18.88 17.17
CA THR A 30 -7.12 18.65 15.72
C THR A 30 -6.07 17.56 15.49
N TYR A 31 -6.48 16.39 15.00
CA TYR A 31 -5.60 15.25 14.73
C TYR A 31 -5.52 14.96 13.23
N THR A 32 -4.41 14.37 12.81
CA THR A 32 -4.25 13.82 11.46
C THR A 32 -4.61 12.35 11.48
N THR A 33 -5.50 11.93 10.59
CA THR A 33 -5.86 10.53 10.39
C THR A 33 -4.80 9.85 9.54
N LEU A 34 -4.27 8.71 10.03
CA LEU A 34 -3.39 7.86 9.25
C LEU A 34 -4.20 6.69 8.66
N VAL A 35 -4.25 6.59 7.34
CA VAL A 35 -4.92 5.49 6.63
C VAL A 35 -3.86 4.55 6.08
N PHE A 36 -3.87 3.28 6.50
CA PHE A 36 -2.89 2.27 6.12
C PHE A 36 -3.44 1.31 5.07
N VAL A 37 -2.69 1.12 3.97
CA VAL A 37 -2.96 0.10 2.96
C VAL A 37 -1.91 -1.02 3.10
N PRO A 38 -2.33 -2.27 3.42
CA PRO A 38 -1.41 -3.37 3.70
C PRO A 38 -0.67 -3.86 2.45
N GLY A 39 0.40 -4.62 2.69
CA GLY A 39 1.21 -5.24 1.66
C GLY A 39 0.70 -6.61 1.20
N MET A 40 1.41 -7.20 0.25
CA MET A 40 1.07 -8.47 -0.39
C MET A 40 0.91 -9.60 0.64
N GLY A 41 -0.25 -10.25 0.63
CA GLY A 41 -0.60 -11.36 1.52
C GLY A 41 -0.89 -10.97 2.97
N PHE A 42 -0.84 -9.67 3.30
CA PHE A 42 -1.22 -9.13 4.61
C PHE A 42 -2.58 -8.43 4.53
N ASN A 43 -3.28 -8.37 5.66
CA ASN A 43 -4.52 -7.62 5.81
C ASN A 43 -4.35 -6.50 6.86
N GLY A 44 -5.40 -5.70 7.11
CA GLY A 44 -5.35 -4.58 8.06
C GLY A 44 -4.95 -4.97 9.49
N GLY A 45 -5.14 -6.25 9.86
CA GLY A 45 -4.70 -6.81 11.13
C GLY A 45 -3.20 -6.67 11.37
N VAL A 46 -2.36 -6.62 10.34
CA VAL A 46 -0.89 -6.46 10.51
C VAL A 46 -0.54 -5.18 11.30
N PHE A 47 -1.39 -4.15 11.23
CA PHE A 47 -1.22 -2.90 11.96
C PHE A 47 -1.87 -2.89 13.34
N ARG A 48 -2.53 -3.98 13.78
CA ARG A 48 -3.26 -4.06 15.07
C ARG A 48 -2.44 -3.72 16.30
N LYS A 49 -1.13 -3.93 16.26
CA LYS A 49 -0.22 -3.57 17.37
C LYS A 49 -0.05 -2.06 17.49
N LEU A 50 -0.35 -1.29 16.44
CA LEU A 50 -0.49 0.17 16.49
C LEU A 50 -1.84 0.61 17.10
N PHE A 51 -2.80 -0.31 17.27
CA PHE A 51 -4.20 0.00 17.61
C PHE A 51 -4.70 -0.53 18.97
N PRO A 52 -3.83 -1.11 19.81
CA PRO A 52 -4.18 -2.06 20.88
C PRO A 52 -5.50 -2.88 20.77
N LEU A 53 -5.51 -3.88 19.86
CA LEU A 53 -6.39 -5.08 19.74
C LEU A 53 -7.53 -5.03 18.69
N ALA A 54 -7.19 -5.34 17.44
CA ALA A 54 -8.12 -5.58 16.32
C ALA A 54 -8.31 -7.07 16.02
N ALA A 55 -9.55 -7.50 15.75
CA ALA A 55 -9.91 -8.86 15.32
C ALA A 55 -9.95 -8.99 13.80
N ALA A 56 -9.53 -10.14 13.25
CA ALA A 56 -9.25 -10.36 11.83
C ALA A 56 -10.49 -10.57 10.94
N HIS A 57 -10.46 -10.03 9.71
CA HIS A 57 -11.38 -10.43 8.63
C HIS A 57 -10.80 -10.14 7.21
N PRO A 58 -11.26 -10.88 6.18
CA PRO A 58 -10.68 -10.89 4.85
C PRO A 58 -11.01 -9.65 4.00
N SER A 59 -10.11 -9.36 3.05
CA SER A 59 -10.24 -8.36 1.98
C SER A 59 -11.43 -8.67 1.04
N SER A 60 -12.07 -7.62 0.50
CA SER A 60 -13.07 -7.74 -0.55
C SER A 60 -12.44 -8.13 -1.89
N ASP A 61 -13.14 -9.00 -2.64
CA ASP A 61 -12.78 -9.36 -4.01
C ASP A 61 -13.23 -8.19 -4.93
N ALA A 62 -12.37 -7.18 -5.13
CA ALA A 62 -12.59 -6.12 -6.12
C ALA A 62 -12.53 -6.68 -7.55
N ASP A 63 -13.11 -5.98 -8.54
CA ASP A 63 -13.17 -6.46 -9.93
C ASP A 63 -11.75 -6.61 -10.56
N LEU A 64 -11.28 -7.86 -10.63
CA LEU A 64 -9.97 -8.22 -11.17
C LEU A 64 -9.95 -8.33 -12.71
N ALA A 65 -11.08 -8.11 -13.41
CA ALA A 65 -11.18 -8.37 -14.85
C ALA A 65 -10.16 -7.57 -15.69
N GLY A 66 -9.91 -6.31 -15.32
CA GLY A 66 -8.90 -5.47 -16.00
C GLY A 66 -7.49 -6.01 -15.86
N LEU A 67 -7.17 -6.57 -14.69
CA LEU A 67 -5.86 -7.14 -14.37
C LEU A 67 -5.64 -8.49 -15.08
N VAL A 68 -6.71 -9.26 -15.26
CA VAL A 68 -6.71 -10.53 -16.02
C VAL A 68 -6.48 -10.32 -17.52
N SER A 69 -6.90 -9.18 -18.08
CA SER A 69 -6.77 -8.90 -19.52
C SER A 69 -5.32 -8.88 -20.03
N ARG A 70 -4.33 -8.63 -19.15
CA ARG A 70 -2.89 -8.49 -19.44
C ARG A 70 -2.52 -7.47 -20.53
N THR A 71 -3.47 -6.67 -20.99
CA THR A 71 -3.23 -5.55 -21.91
C THR A 71 -2.75 -4.32 -21.15
N VAL A 72 -1.99 -3.44 -21.81
CA VAL A 72 -1.54 -2.17 -21.20
C VAL A 72 -2.77 -1.34 -20.82
N GLU A 73 -3.73 -1.23 -21.72
CA GLU A 73 -4.95 -0.45 -21.54
C GLU A 73 -5.82 -1.01 -20.41
N GLY A 74 -5.93 -2.34 -20.30
CA GLY A 74 -6.70 -2.98 -19.23
C GLY A 74 -6.05 -2.85 -17.86
N GLN A 75 -4.72 -2.93 -17.78
CA GLN A 75 -3.98 -2.73 -16.54
C GLN A 75 -4.00 -1.27 -16.09
N GLU A 76 -3.81 -0.33 -17.00
CA GLU A 76 -3.96 1.11 -16.72
C GLU A 76 -5.40 1.44 -16.30
N GLY A 77 -6.40 0.89 -17.00
CA GLY A 77 -7.80 1.05 -16.66
C GLY A 77 -8.13 0.55 -15.25
N PHE A 78 -7.58 -0.61 -14.86
CA PHE A 78 -7.70 -1.13 -13.50
C PHE A 78 -7.07 -0.20 -12.45
N LEU A 79 -5.83 0.26 -12.67
CA LEU A 79 -5.15 1.19 -11.74
C LEU A 79 -5.91 2.50 -11.60
N ARG A 80 -6.45 3.01 -12.71
CA ARG A 80 -7.31 4.19 -12.74
C ARG A 80 -8.59 3.99 -11.94
N SER A 81 -9.25 2.84 -12.06
CA SER A 81 -10.45 2.51 -11.27
C SER A 81 -10.13 2.44 -9.78
N GLN A 82 -9.08 1.71 -9.40
CA GLN A 82 -8.62 1.61 -8.01
C GLN A 82 -8.31 2.98 -7.40
N ALA A 83 -7.71 3.88 -8.18
CA ALA A 83 -7.45 5.25 -7.74
C ALA A 83 -8.74 6.02 -7.40
N VAL A 84 -9.77 5.88 -8.25
CA VAL A 84 -11.09 6.50 -8.03
C VAL A 84 -11.76 5.93 -6.79
N ASP A 85 -11.74 4.61 -6.62
CA ASP A 85 -12.39 3.93 -5.51
C ASP A 85 -11.74 4.28 -4.17
N ILE A 86 -10.41 4.30 -4.11
CA ILE A 86 -9.66 4.67 -2.89
C ILE A 86 -9.88 6.16 -2.57
N ALA A 87 -9.77 7.06 -3.54
CA ALA A 87 -10.02 8.48 -3.30
C ALA A 87 -11.46 8.75 -2.81
N THR A 88 -12.43 8.04 -3.38
CA THR A 88 -13.83 8.11 -2.96
C THR A 88 -14.01 7.58 -1.54
N PHE A 89 -13.38 6.44 -1.20
CA PHE A 89 -13.33 5.92 0.16
C PHE A 89 -12.80 6.96 1.13
N LEU A 90 -11.66 7.59 0.85
CA LEU A 90 -11.05 8.59 1.74
C LEU A 90 -11.96 9.79 1.99
N VAL A 91 -12.61 10.30 0.94
CA VAL A 91 -13.55 11.43 1.05
C VAL A 91 -14.80 11.05 1.83
N MET A 92 -15.38 9.87 1.57
CA MET A 92 -16.55 9.39 2.30
C MET A 92 -16.22 9.13 3.76
N PHE A 93 -15.11 8.44 4.04
CA PHE A 93 -14.61 8.20 5.38
C PHE A 93 -14.38 9.52 6.14
N ALA A 94 -13.72 10.50 5.50
CA ALA A 94 -13.49 11.80 6.12
C ALA A 94 -14.78 12.50 6.56
N ARG A 95 -15.83 12.39 5.73
CA ARG A 95 -17.14 12.98 6.02
C ARG A 95 -17.88 12.21 7.11
N GLU A 96 -17.93 10.88 7.04
CA GLU A 96 -18.65 10.03 8.01
C GLU A 96 -18.02 10.09 9.40
N GLN A 97 -16.69 10.07 9.48
CA GLN A 97 -15.94 10.15 10.74
C GLN A 97 -15.64 11.59 11.17
N HIS A 98 -16.21 12.59 10.48
CA HIS A 98 -16.05 14.01 10.81
C HIS A 98 -14.59 14.44 10.96
N ILE A 99 -13.71 13.90 10.12
CA ILE A 99 -12.28 14.19 10.13
C ILE A 99 -12.08 15.69 9.88
N PRO A 100 -11.29 16.40 10.71
CA PRO A 100 -11.01 17.81 10.47
C PRO A 100 -10.28 17.99 9.12
N PRO A 101 -10.56 19.05 8.35
CA PRO A 101 -9.77 19.36 7.15
C PRO A 101 -8.29 19.54 7.47
N ALA A 102 -7.43 19.35 6.47
CA ALA A 102 -6.00 19.60 6.61
C ALA A 102 -5.72 21.09 6.78
N GLU A 103 -4.97 21.44 7.82
CA GLU A 103 -4.51 22.79 8.11
C GLU A 103 -3.02 22.74 8.50
N GLY A 104 -2.14 23.01 7.51
CA GLY A 104 -0.69 22.89 7.69
C GLY A 104 -0.25 21.46 7.93
N THR A 105 0.25 21.15 9.14
CA THR A 105 0.70 19.81 9.56
C THR A 105 -0.31 19.09 10.45
N SER A 106 -1.49 19.67 10.66
CA SER A 106 -2.54 19.14 11.53
C SER A 106 -3.82 18.91 10.72
N GLY A 107 -4.66 17.98 11.17
CA GLY A 107 -5.90 17.68 10.46
C GLY A 107 -5.69 16.83 9.21
N GLY A 108 -6.78 16.47 8.57
CA GLY A 108 -6.79 15.75 7.31
C GLY A 108 -6.35 14.29 7.43
N ILE A 109 -5.92 13.77 6.28
CA ILE A 109 -5.54 12.39 6.05
C ILE A 109 -4.10 12.34 5.53
N ALA A 110 -3.33 11.46 6.14
CA ALA A 110 -2.08 10.93 5.60
C ALA A 110 -2.31 9.47 5.14
N LEU A 111 -2.24 9.25 3.83
CA LEU A 111 -2.43 7.94 3.20
C LEU A 111 -1.08 7.22 3.12
N LEU A 112 -0.94 6.09 3.81
CA LEU A 112 0.27 5.28 3.82
C LEU A 112 0.04 3.94 3.15
N GLY A 113 0.84 3.63 2.13
CA GLY A 113 0.91 2.30 1.54
C GLY A 113 2.17 1.58 2.02
N TRP A 114 2.03 0.37 2.55
CA TRP A 114 3.17 -0.48 2.90
C TRP A 114 3.41 -1.53 1.82
N SER A 115 4.66 -1.69 1.36
CA SER A 115 5.03 -2.72 0.37
C SER A 115 4.14 -2.61 -0.89
N LEU A 116 3.43 -3.68 -1.28
CA LEU A 116 2.44 -3.67 -2.37
C LEU A 116 1.40 -2.56 -2.22
N GLY A 117 0.99 -2.21 -1.00
CA GLY A 117 0.04 -1.13 -0.74
C GLY A 117 0.47 0.24 -1.29
N SER A 118 1.78 0.46 -1.46
CA SER A 118 2.31 1.68 -2.10
C SER A 118 1.94 1.79 -3.59
N LEU A 119 1.65 0.68 -4.27
CA LEU A 119 1.15 0.71 -5.65
C LEU A 119 -0.18 1.46 -5.73
N HIS A 120 -1.06 1.22 -4.76
CA HIS A 120 -2.37 1.86 -4.70
C HIS A 120 -2.28 3.35 -4.37
N THR A 121 -1.37 3.74 -3.48
CA THR A 121 -1.15 5.16 -3.18
C THR A 121 -0.56 5.92 -4.36
N HIS A 122 0.34 5.29 -5.14
CA HIS A 122 0.82 5.83 -6.41
C HIS A 122 -0.30 5.98 -7.43
N ALA A 123 -1.19 4.99 -7.54
CA ALA A 123 -2.31 5.04 -8.47
C ALA A 123 -3.23 6.24 -8.17
N VAL A 124 -3.56 6.49 -6.90
CA VAL A 124 -4.33 7.67 -6.47
C VAL A 124 -3.67 8.96 -6.97
N MET A 125 -2.37 9.12 -6.74
CA MET A 125 -1.64 10.33 -7.17
C MET A 125 -1.49 10.43 -8.69
N ALA A 126 -1.38 9.31 -9.39
CA ALA A 126 -1.26 9.28 -10.84
C ALA A 126 -2.57 9.60 -11.57
N HIS A 127 -3.72 9.30 -10.97
CA HIS A 127 -5.02 9.36 -11.65
C HIS A 127 -6.01 10.34 -11.01
N LEU A 128 -5.52 11.42 -10.41
CA LEU A 128 -6.38 12.49 -9.84
C LEU A 128 -7.33 13.11 -10.89
N ASP A 129 -6.93 13.14 -12.16
CA ASP A 129 -7.75 13.62 -13.28
C ASP A 129 -8.93 12.69 -13.63
N ALA A 130 -8.92 11.46 -13.12
CA ALA A 130 -10.03 10.52 -13.27
C ALA A 130 -11.14 10.77 -12.24
N LEU A 131 -10.87 11.54 -11.19
CA LEU A 131 -11.82 11.77 -10.10
C LEU A 131 -12.96 12.70 -10.55
N PRO A 132 -14.21 12.42 -10.17
CA PRO A 132 -15.29 13.40 -10.26
C PRO A 132 -14.91 14.67 -9.50
N TYR A 133 -15.31 15.85 -10.01
CA TYR A 133 -14.92 17.15 -9.45
C TYR A 133 -15.21 17.28 -7.95
N ASN A 134 -16.36 16.78 -7.50
CA ASN A 134 -16.75 16.81 -6.08
C ASN A 134 -15.87 15.90 -5.20
N VAL A 135 -15.38 14.78 -5.73
CA VAL A 135 -14.43 13.91 -5.01
C VAL A 135 -13.07 14.57 -4.98
N LEU A 136 -12.57 15.07 -6.12
CA LEU A 136 -11.28 15.76 -6.18
C LEU A 136 -11.23 16.99 -5.25
N SER A 137 -12.25 17.84 -5.30
CA SER A 137 -12.32 19.06 -4.49
C SER A 137 -12.36 18.77 -2.99
N ASP A 138 -12.95 17.66 -2.58
CA ASP A 138 -12.96 17.26 -1.17
C ASP A 138 -11.68 16.54 -0.78
N LEU A 139 -11.12 15.71 -1.68
CA LEU A 139 -9.83 15.07 -1.46
C LEU A 139 -8.75 16.13 -1.22
N GLU A 140 -8.73 17.24 -1.96
CA GLU A 140 -7.80 18.36 -1.73
C GLU A 140 -7.95 19.02 -0.35
N LYS A 141 -9.10 18.91 0.30
CA LYS A 141 -9.32 19.44 1.66
C LYS A 141 -8.78 18.50 2.74
N TYR A 142 -8.81 17.19 2.49
CA TYR A 142 -8.48 16.19 3.49
C TYR A 142 -7.10 15.57 3.27
N LEU A 143 -6.76 15.13 2.07
CA LEU A 143 -5.51 14.44 1.78
C LEU A 143 -4.34 15.42 1.68
N HIS A 144 -3.50 15.45 2.70
CA HIS A 144 -2.33 16.34 2.73
C HIS A 144 -0.99 15.59 2.61
N THR A 145 -0.98 14.27 2.86
CA THR A 145 0.25 13.46 2.80
C THR A 145 -0.01 12.11 2.18
N VAL A 146 0.90 11.66 1.32
CA VAL A 146 0.99 10.28 0.85
C VAL A 146 2.37 9.74 1.24
N VAL A 147 2.39 8.59 1.92
CA VAL A 147 3.61 7.89 2.33
C VAL A 147 3.69 6.55 1.60
N CYS A 148 4.81 6.31 0.94
CA CYS A 148 5.14 5.00 0.38
C CYS A 148 6.20 4.38 1.29
N HIS A 149 5.78 3.44 2.13
CA HIS A 149 6.64 2.81 3.13
C HIS A 149 7.12 1.44 2.65
N ASP A 150 8.44 1.26 2.62
CA ASP A 150 9.11 0.01 2.27
C ASP A 150 8.63 -0.54 0.91
N VAL A 151 8.46 0.36 -0.06
CA VAL A 151 7.96 0.02 -1.39
C VAL A 151 9.03 -0.74 -2.18
N THR A 152 8.67 -1.92 -2.67
CA THR A 152 9.54 -2.67 -3.59
C THR A 152 9.62 -1.96 -4.93
N GLY A 153 10.83 -1.85 -5.49
CA GLY A 153 11.06 -1.16 -6.77
C GLY A 153 10.16 -1.65 -7.93
N ILE A 154 9.77 -2.94 -7.91
CA ILE A 154 8.83 -3.53 -8.88
C ILE A 154 7.54 -2.71 -8.97
N PHE A 155 6.95 -2.35 -7.83
CA PHE A 155 5.65 -1.67 -7.75
C PHE A 155 5.70 -0.21 -8.21
N ILE A 156 6.90 0.34 -8.43
CA ILE A 156 7.13 1.68 -8.95
C ILE A 156 7.88 1.67 -10.29
N GLY A 157 7.87 0.52 -10.98
CA GLY A 157 8.40 0.36 -12.34
C GLY A 157 9.92 0.27 -12.45
N ILE A 158 10.63 0.08 -11.33
CA ILE A 158 12.07 -0.17 -11.32
C ILE A 158 12.30 -1.62 -11.76
N PRO A 159 13.19 -1.87 -12.75
CA PRO A 159 13.48 -3.22 -13.19
C PRO A 159 14.10 -4.05 -12.06
N LYS A 160 13.75 -5.34 -12.06
CA LYS A 160 14.35 -6.31 -11.14
C LYS A 160 15.87 -6.40 -11.42
N PRO A 161 16.72 -6.52 -10.39
CA PRO A 161 18.11 -6.96 -10.58
C PRO A 161 18.15 -8.24 -11.42
N PRO A 162 19.14 -8.46 -12.29
CA PRO A 162 19.35 -9.75 -12.95
C PRO A 162 19.47 -10.90 -11.95
N SER A 163 20.00 -10.61 -10.76
CA SER A 163 20.12 -11.50 -9.62
C SER A 163 18.84 -11.58 -8.77
N PHE A 164 17.68 -11.09 -9.20
CA PHE A 164 16.43 -11.19 -8.43
C PHE A 164 15.58 -12.35 -8.94
N GLY A 165 15.95 -13.57 -8.55
CA GLY A 165 15.31 -14.81 -9.00
C GLY A 165 14.63 -15.54 -7.85
N ILE A 166 13.45 -15.09 -7.41
CA ILE A 166 12.86 -15.72 -6.23
C ILE A 166 12.19 -17.06 -6.59
N GLU A 167 12.83 -18.17 -6.19
CA GLU A 167 12.47 -19.53 -6.60
C GLU A 167 11.04 -19.94 -6.21
N TYR A 168 10.47 -19.33 -5.15
CA TYR A 168 9.13 -19.67 -4.70
C TYR A 168 8.03 -19.36 -5.72
N TRP A 169 8.26 -18.48 -6.71
CA TRP A 169 7.24 -18.19 -7.72
C TRP A 169 6.83 -19.42 -8.55
N THR A 170 7.70 -20.42 -8.60
CA THR A 170 7.48 -21.68 -9.32
C THR A 170 6.69 -22.72 -8.51
N GLU A 171 6.47 -22.49 -7.21
CA GLU A 171 5.69 -23.39 -6.37
C GLU A 171 4.20 -23.34 -6.77
N PRO A 172 3.60 -24.47 -7.19
CA PRO A 172 2.20 -24.51 -7.62
C PRO A 172 1.21 -24.44 -6.46
N ASP A 173 1.56 -24.93 -5.27
CA ASP A 173 0.69 -24.89 -4.10
C ASP A 173 0.69 -23.47 -3.50
N VAL A 174 -0.47 -22.82 -3.47
CA VAL A 174 -0.61 -21.42 -3.03
C VAL A 174 -0.22 -21.23 -1.56
N GLU A 175 -0.58 -22.18 -0.68
CA GLU A 175 -0.27 -22.10 0.75
C GLU A 175 1.23 -22.26 0.99
N LYS A 176 1.84 -23.26 0.33
CA LYS A 176 3.28 -23.49 0.39
C LYS A 176 4.05 -22.32 -0.21
N ARG A 177 3.60 -21.77 -1.34
CA ARG A 177 4.18 -20.58 -1.96
C ARG A 177 4.07 -19.37 -1.04
N PHE A 178 2.91 -19.17 -0.41
CA PHE A 178 2.71 -18.07 0.54
C PHE A 178 3.64 -18.20 1.75
N LYS A 179 3.81 -19.41 2.28
CA LYS A 179 4.76 -19.68 3.37
C LYS A 179 6.20 -19.33 2.96
N LEU A 180 6.66 -19.77 1.78
CA LEU A 180 8.00 -19.44 1.27
C LEU A 180 8.18 -17.94 1.04
N PHE A 181 7.17 -17.28 0.47
CA PHE A 181 7.15 -15.83 0.30
C PHE A 181 7.29 -15.11 1.64
N TYR A 182 6.47 -15.51 2.62
CA TYR A 182 6.47 -14.96 3.96
C TYR A 182 7.82 -15.11 4.66
N GLU A 183 8.41 -16.31 4.64
CA GLU A 183 9.73 -16.57 5.24
C GLU A 183 10.80 -15.69 4.59
N TRP A 184 10.72 -15.49 3.28
CA TRP A 184 11.63 -14.61 2.53
C TRP A 184 11.45 -13.13 2.90
N VAL A 185 10.22 -12.57 2.86
CA VAL A 185 10.00 -11.15 3.18
C VAL A 185 10.24 -10.81 4.65
N ALA A 186 10.15 -11.79 5.54
CA ALA A 186 10.39 -11.60 6.98
C ALA A 186 11.85 -11.85 7.39
N GLY A 187 12.66 -12.40 6.47
CA GLY A 187 14.03 -12.83 6.73
C GLY A 187 14.99 -11.69 7.02
N HIS A 188 16.24 -12.01 7.32
CA HIS A 188 17.31 -11.03 7.46
C HIS A 188 18.41 -11.37 6.46
N PHE A 189 18.80 -10.44 5.60
CA PHE A 189 19.78 -10.71 4.54
C PHE A 189 21.15 -10.09 4.89
N PRO A 190 22.25 -10.86 4.80
CA PRO A 190 23.59 -10.38 5.10
C PRO A 190 24.15 -9.56 3.94
N HIS A 191 23.58 -8.37 3.70
CA HIS A 191 24.08 -7.45 2.68
C HIS A 191 25.54 -7.07 2.95
N LYS A 192 26.35 -6.97 1.89
CA LYS A 192 27.77 -6.59 1.97
C LYS A 192 27.95 -5.12 2.35
N ASN A 193 27.16 -4.23 1.74
CA ASN A 193 27.12 -2.81 2.09
C ASN A 193 25.80 -2.15 1.63
N VAL A 194 24.92 -1.87 2.58
CA VAL A 194 23.61 -1.22 2.35
C VAL A 194 23.70 0.27 1.96
N THR A 195 24.86 0.90 2.16
CA THR A 195 25.05 2.34 1.90
C THR A 195 25.83 2.65 0.62
N SER A 196 26.29 1.63 -0.11
CA SER A 196 27.12 1.85 -1.31
C SER A 196 26.34 2.36 -2.52
N GLY A 197 25.01 2.21 -2.52
CA GLY A 197 24.17 2.45 -3.69
C GLY A 197 24.35 1.43 -4.81
N SER A 198 25.13 0.37 -4.60
CA SER A 198 25.37 -0.70 -5.58
C SER A 198 24.46 -1.90 -5.32
N ILE A 199 23.80 -2.38 -6.37
CA ILE A 199 22.95 -3.57 -6.33
C ILE A 199 23.76 -4.86 -6.05
N ASP A 200 25.04 -4.85 -6.43
CA ASP A 200 25.96 -5.98 -6.24
C ASP A 200 26.39 -6.15 -4.77
N ASP A 201 26.12 -5.15 -3.93
CA ASP A 201 26.39 -5.23 -2.49
C ASP A 201 25.18 -5.72 -1.68
N LEU A 202 24.08 -6.09 -2.34
CA LEU A 202 22.85 -6.58 -1.72
C LEU A 202 22.69 -8.09 -1.91
N GLU A 203 22.34 -8.81 -0.83
CA GLU A 203 21.94 -10.23 -0.84
C GLU A 203 20.41 -10.35 -0.96
N PHE A 204 19.93 -11.25 -1.82
CA PHE A 204 18.50 -11.40 -2.15
C PHE A 204 17.97 -12.83 -1.97
N TYR A 205 18.85 -13.81 -1.84
CA TYR A 205 18.51 -15.23 -1.79
C TYR A 205 18.74 -15.81 -0.41
N GLN A 206 19.95 -15.65 0.12
CA GLN A 206 20.34 -16.34 1.33
C GLN A 206 20.01 -15.49 2.55
N SER A 207 18.93 -15.85 3.25
CA SER A 207 18.68 -15.31 4.58
C SER A 207 19.76 -15.78 5.56
N SER A 208 20.12 -14.91 6.50
CA SER A 208 20.91 -15.25 7.68
C SER A 208 20.16 -16.23 8.59
N GLU A 209 20.89 -16.83 9.53
CA GLU A 209 20.34 -17.74 10.54
C GLU A 209 19.49 -17.03 11.62
N LYS A 210 19.40 -15.70 11.58
CA LYS A 210 18.59 -14.94 12.53
C LYS A 210 17.11 -15.30 12.34
N PRO A 211 16.35 -15.50 13.44
CA PRO A 211 14.91 -15.67 13.35
C PRO A 211 14.27 -14.51 12.57
N HIS A 212 13.34 -14.82 11.67
CA HIS A 212 12.62 -13.81 10.90
C HIS A 212 11.79 -12.90 11.82
N SER A 213 11.46 -11.68 11.38
CA SER A 213 10.85 -10.62 12.20
C SER A 213 9.48 -10.97 12.81
N MET A 214 8.87 -12.04 12.35
CA MET A 214 7.55 -12.52 12.77
C MET A 214 7.58 -13.93 13.39
N HIS A 215 8.76 -14.43 13.79
CA HIS A 215 8.93 -15.77 14.36
C HIS A 215 8.22 -15.97 15.71
N GLU A 216 7.86 -14.89 16.40
CA GLU A 216 7.15 -14.93 17.68
C GLU A 216 5.62 -15.05 17.53
N LEU A 217 5.08 -14.91 16.31
CA LEU A 217 3.63 -15.02 16.08
C LEU A 217 3.17 -16.47 16.26
N THR A 218 2.11 -16.66 17.04
CA THR A 218 1.41 -17.96 17.06
C THR A 218 0.72 -18.21 15.71
N PRO A 219 0.39 -19.46 15.36
CA PRO A 219 -0.34 -19.76 14.12
C PRO A 219 -1.69 -19.04 14.00
N GLY A 220 -2.39 -18.86 15.12
CA GLY A 220 -3.66 -18.12 15.16
C GLY A 220 -3.46 -16.64 14.85
N GLU A 221 -2.48 -16.00 15.52
CA GLU A 221 -2.14 -14.62 15.22
C GLU A 221 -1.68 -14.46 13.77
N PHE A 222 -0.85 -15.37 13.25
CA PHE A 222 -0.40 -15.31 11.87
C PHE A 222 -1.57 -15.36 10.87
N ALA A 223 -2.53 -16.27 11.08
CA ALA A 223 -3.73 -16.38 10.26
C ALA A 223 -4.62 -15.11 10.35
N GLU A 224 -4.57 -14.40 11.47
CA GLU A 224 -5.31 -13.14 11.65
C GLU A 224 -4.71 -11.98 10.83
N LEU A 225 -3.40 -11.97 10.58
CA LEU A 225 -2.71 -10.88 9.87
C LEU A 225 -2.57 -11.13 8.36
N THR A 226 -2.81 -12.35 7.90
CA THR A 226 -2.44 -12.79 6.55
C THR A 226 -3.58 -13.45 5.78
N SER A 227 -3.41 -13.57 4.47
CA SER A 227 -4.36 -14.26 3.60
C SER A 227 -3.64 -14.88 2.40
N ALA A 228 -3.41 -16.20 2.45
CA ALA A 228 -2.89 -16.97 1.32
C ALA A 228 -3.83 -16.91 0.11
N LYS A 229 -5.15 -16.83 0.34
CA LYS A 229 -6.17 -16.63 -0.72
C LYS A 229 -5.89 -15.33 -1.48
N THR A 230 -5.78 -14.20 -0.76
CA THR A 230 -5.54 -12.88 -1.35
C THR A 230 -4.20 -12.83 -2.05
N PHE A 231 -3.15 -13.36 -1.39
CA PHE A 231 -1.82 -13.52 -1.97
C PHE A 231 -1.85 -14.26 -3.32
N GLY A 232 -2.51 -15.42 -3.38
CA GLY A 232 -2.60 -16.26 -4.57
C GLY A 232 -3.53 -15.75 -5.66
N ALA A 233 -4.37 -14.77 -5.35
CA ALA A 233 -5.36 -14.20 -6.27
C ALA A 233 -4.97 -12.77 -6.67
N SER A 234 -5.60 -11.75 -6.08
CA SER A 234 -5.45 -10.34 -6.45
C SER A 234 -4.00 -9.87 -6.41
N ASP A 235 -3.26 -10.21 -5.36
CA ASP A 235 -1.92 -9.66 -5.16
C ASP A 235 -0.92 -10.21 -6.18
N THR A 236 -1.00 -11.52 -6.46
CA THR A 236 -0.20 -12.13 -7.53
C THR A 236 -0.50 -11.48 -8.87
N LEU A 237 -1.76 -11.16 -9.17
CA LEU A 237 -2.10 -10.47 -10.40
C LEU A 237 -1.51 -9.04 -10.46
N LEU A 238 -1.46 -8.32 -9.33
CA LEU A 238 -0.85 -6.98 -9.27
C LEU A 238 0.66 -7.02 -9.56
N VAL A 239 1.35 -8.08 -9.12
CA VAL A 239 2.77 -8.31 -9.44
C VAL A 239 2.99 -8.55 -10.94
N THR A 240 1.95 -8.96 -11.68
CA THR A 240 2.03 -9.19 -13.13
C THR A 240 1.70 -7.95 -13.98
N ILE A 241 1.47 -6.79 -13.37
CA ILE A 241 1.33 -5.53 -14.12
C ILE A 241 2.62 -5.29 -14.90
N GLN A 242 2.48 -4.91 -16.16
CA GLN A 242 3.60 -4.62 -17.04
C GLN A 242 4.44 -3.49 -16.46
N GLN A 243 5.76 -3.66 -16.49
CA GLN A 243 6.69 -2.70 -15.91
C GLN A 243 6.52 -1.29 -16.50
N ASP A 244 6.25 -1.18 -17.81
CA ASP A 244 6.04 0.12 -18.46
C ASP A 244 4.78 0.83 -17.96
N VAL A 245 3.73 0.09 -17.60
CA VAL A 245 2.53 0.65 -16.96
C VAL A 245 2.88 1.23 -15.59
N LEU A 246 3.59 0.47 -14.75
CA LEU A 246 4.01 0.93 -13.42
C LEU A 246 4.95 2.13 -13.51
N LYS A 247 5.90 2.10 -14.46
CA LYS A 247 6.82 3.22 -14.71
C LYS A 247 6.08 4.47 -15.17
N ALA A 248 5.11 4.34 -16.06
CA ALA A 248 4.28 5.46 -16.51
C ALA A 248 3.46 6.05 -15.35
N MET A 249 2.83 5.20 -14.54
CA MET A 249 2.08 5.59 -13.34
C MET A 249 2.98 6.34 -12.36
N THR A 250 4.15 5.80 -12.00
CA THR A 250 5.09 6.46 -11.07
C THR A 250 5.57 7.80 -11.60
N ARG A 251 5.90 7.89 -12.90
CA ARG A 251 6.30 9.16 -13.50
C ARG A 251 5.19 10.19 -13.41
N ARG A 252 3.95 9.77 -13.63
CA ARG A 252 2.77 10.63 -13.53
C ARG A 252 2.55 11.11 -12.09
N ALA A 253 2.57 10.20 -11.12
CA ALA A 253 2.39 10.54 -9.70
C ALA A 253 3.43 11.57 -9.20
N ILE A 254 4.70 11.43 -9.61
CA ILE A 254 5.81 12.25 -9.09
C ILE A 254 6.01 13.55 -9.90
N PHE A 255 5.96 13.47 -11.23
CA PHE A 255 6.41 14.55 -12.11
C PHE A 255 5.28 15.29 -12.84
N ASP A 256 4.06 14.75 -12.88
CA ASP A 256 2.96 15.49 -13.49
C ASP A 256 2.65 16.73 -12.64
N THR A 257 2.61 17.89 -13.30
CA THR A 257 2.44 19.18 -12.64
C THR A 257 0.99 19.60 -12.53
N ALA A 258 0.06 18.82 -13.10
CA ALA A 258 -1.36 19.15 -13.10
C ALA A 258 -1.93 19.41 -11.69
N TRP A 259 -1.48 18.67 -10.67
CA TRP A 259 -1.89 18.86 -9.27
C TRP A 259 -1.17 20.01 -8.55
N ARG A 260 -0.03 20.50 -9.06
CA ARG A 260 0.69 21.68 -8.51
C ARG A 260 0.04 23.00 -8.91
N ARG A 261 -0.98 22.98 -9.77
CA ARG A 261 -1.66 24.18 -10.30
C ARG A 261 -2.89 24.58 -9.48
N SER A 262 -3.29 23.81 -8.47
CA SER A 262 -4.35 24.22 -7.55
C SER A 262 -3.82 25.34 -6.63
N PRO A 263 -4.49 26.50 -6.55
CA PRO A 263 -4.08 27.63 -5.72
C PRO A 263 -4.28 27.40 -4.21
N SER A 264 -4.71 26.20 -3.80
CA SER A 264 -4.89 25.83 -2.39
C SER A 264 -3.53 25.73 -1.67
N PRO A 265 -3.40 26.24 -0.43
CA PRO A 265 -2.17 26.14 0.37
C PRO A 265 -1.80 24.70 0.79
N THR A 266 -2.65 23.72 0.48
CA THR A 266 -2.44 22.30 0.83
C THR A 266 -1.79 21.55 -0.34
N THR A 267 -0.52 21.85 -0.66
CA THR A 267 0.26 20.95 -1.52
C THR A 267 0.41 19.60 -0.83
N CYS A 268 -0.28 18.57 -1.33
CA CYS A 268 -0.11 17.20 -0.86
C CYS A 268 1.38 16.81 -0.95
N GLN A 269 1.96 16.36 0.15
CA GLN A 269 3.35 15.93 0.21
C GLN A 269 3.46 14.44 -0.08
N ILE A 270 4.35 14.05 -1.00
CA ILE A 270 4.68 12.65 -1.25
C ILE A 270 6.00 12.35 -0.54
N HIS A 271 5.94 11.43 0.42
CA HIS A 271 7.10 10.90 1.14
C HIS A 271 7.34 9.46 0.72
N VAL A 272 8.60 9.11 0.49
CA VAL A 272 8.99 7.71 0.28
C VAL A 272 9.96 7.32 1.37
N TRP A 273 9.53 6.38 2.20
CA TRP A 273 10.25 5.93 3.38
C TRP A 273 10.76 4.51 3.15
N TRP A 274 12.05 4.33 3.39
CA TRP A 274 12.74 3.05 3.22
C TRP A 274 13.35 2.68 4.57
N ASN A 275 13.29 1.40 4.93
CA ASN A 275 14.06 0.90 6.06
C ASN A 275 15.49 0.60 5.59
N GLU A 276 16.50 1.06 6.32
CA GLU A 276 17.93 0.80 6.04
C GLU A 276 18.27 -0.71 5.97
N SER A 277 17.39 -1.57 6.49
CA SER A 277 17.53 -3.03 6.49
C SER A 277 17.10 -3.70 5.17
N TRP A 278 16.44 -2.97 4.25
CA TRP A 278 15.83 -3.51 3.03
C TRP A 278 16.04 -2.53 1.87
N CYS A 279 17.20 -2.56 1.23
CA CYS A 279 17.61 -1.51 0.30
C CYS A 279 16.91 -1.58 -1.07
N TYR A 280 16.26 -0.49 -1.46
CA TYR A 280 16.23 0.05 -2.83
C TYR A 280 16.32 1.58 -2.74
N SER A 281 17.52 2.16 -2.81
CA SER A 281 17.70 3.62 -2.79
C SER A 281 17.51 4.23 -4.17
N LEU A 282 16.55 5.13 -4.33
CA LEU A 282 16.59 6.20 -5.34
C LEU A 282 16.86 7.52 -4.61
N GLY A 283 18.13 7.94 -4.60
CA GLY A 283 18.46 9.33 -4.36
C GLY A 283 18.00 10.13 -5.58
N VAL A 284 16.89 10.85 -5.45
CA VAL A 284 16.54 11.91 -6.41
C VAL A 284 17.05 13.22 -5.80
N THR A 285 18.23 13.63 -6.24
CA THR A 285 18.65 15.05 -6.19
C THR A 285 17.92 15.83 -7.28
#